data_AF-A0A964XUL7-F1
#
_entry.id   AF-A0A964XUL7-F1
#
_cell.length_a   1.000
_cell.length_b   1.000
_cell.length_c   1.000
_cell.angle_alpha   90.00
_cell.angle_beta   90.00
_cell.angle_gamma   90.00
#
_symmetry.space_group_name_H-M   'P 1'
#
loop_
_entity.id
_entity.type
_entity.pdbx_description
1 polymer ?
#
loop_
_entity_poly.entity_id
_entity_poly.type
_entity_poly.pdbx_seq_one_letter_code
_entity_poly.pdbx_strand_id
1 'polypeptide(L)'
;AMAIGQTLGLSSAQLRHAMGAASNQACGLVETLGTMAKSTSVGNAARNGLLSALLASHGFTGPDQPLEGPRGFLQVMGEQPDLDCLTNGLGEQWEIEGNSYKPYPCGVVLNPVIEACLALSQQLGPFEGWAHDLQRIELRGHPLLRQRTDRPGVTSGRASQVCAQHAVAVSLLRGRAGLPEFSDAAVQDPQIRRLGELLHFVDDERYAIDAATVNLQFGQRDPASLHIDHA
;
A
#
# COMPACT_ATOMS: atom_id res chain seq x y z
N ALA A 1 0.32 -14.72 -16.65
CA ALA A 1 0.07 -15.82 -17.60
C ALA A 1 -0.86 -15.38 -18.72
N MET A 2 -2.09 -14.94 -18.40
CA MET A 2 -3.10 -14.56 -19.40
C MET A 2 -2.64 -13.51 -20.40
N ALA A 3 -2.05 -12.39 -19.95
CA ALA A 3 -1.55 -11.34 -20.84
C ALA A 3 -0.53 -11.87 -21.87
N ILE A 4 0.48 -12.62 -21.43
CA ILE A 4 1.49 -13.23 -22.30
C ILE A 4 0.86 -14.29 -23.21
N GLY A 5 -0.05 -15.12 -22.69
CA GLY A 5 -0.73 -16.14 -23.49
C GLY A 5 -1.55 -15.53 -24.63
N GLN A 6 -2.22 -14.39 -24.39
CA GLN A 6 -2.90 -13.64 -25.44
C GLN A 6 -1.93 -13.08 -26.47
N THR A 7 -0.80 -12.50 -26.03
CA THR A 7 0.25 -12.01 -26.95
C THR A 7 0.84 -13.13 -27.82
N LEU A 8 0.95 -14.35 -27.28
CA LEU A 8 1.44 -15.53 -28.00
C LEU A 8 0.37 -16.20 -28.88
N GLY A 9 -0.88 -15.72 -28.87
CA GLY A 9 -1.98 -16.33 -29.63
C GLY A 9 -2.38 -17.73 -29.14
N LEU A 10 -2.25 -18.00 -27.83
CA LEU A 10 -2.61 -19.30 -27.26
C LEU A 10 -4.11 -19.57 -27.38
N SER A 11 -4.45 -20.83 -27.68
CA SER A 11 -5.83 -21.29 -27.67
C SER A 11 -6.43 -21.26 -26.26
N SER A 12 -7.77 -21.29 -26.15
CA SER A 12 -8.47 -21.35 -24.85
C SER A 12 -8.03 -22.54 -23.99
N ALA A 13 -7.73 -23.69 -24.60
CA ALA A 13 -7.20 -24.85 -23.88
C ALA A 13 -5.82 -24.58 -23.29
N GLN A 14 -4.91 -24.00 -24.07
CA GLN A 14 -3.57 -23.62 -23.61
C GLN A 14 -3.62 -22.51 -22.55
N LEU A 15 -4.52 -21.53 -22.68
CA LEU A 15 -4.72 -20.49 -21.66
C LEU A 15 -5.17 -21.09 -20.33
N ARG A 16 -6.07 -22.08 -20.34
CA ARG A 16 -6.46 -22.81 -19.11
C ARG A 16 -5.27 -23.54 -18.49
N HIS A 17 -4.46 -24.24 -19.28
CA HIS A 17 -3.26 -24.90 -18.76
C HIS A 17 -2.23 -23.91 -18.21
N ALA A 18 -2.03 -22.77 -18.89
CA ALA A 18 -1.16 -21.69 -18.42
C ALA A 18 -1.67 -21.09 -17.10
N MET A 19 -2.99 -20.94 -16.95
CA MET A 19 -3.60 -20.49 -15.71
C MET A 19 -3.35 -21.50 -14.58
N GLY A 20 -3.55 -22.80 -14.82
CA GLY A 20 -3.27 -23.84 -13.83
C GLY A 20 -1.80 -23.87 -13.37
N ALA A 21 -0.86 -23.78 -14.31
CA ALA A 21 0.56 -23.68 -13.97
C ALA A 21 0.89 -22.42 -13.18
N ALA A 22 0.27 -21.28 -13.50
CA ALA A 22 0.48 -20.02 -12.78
C ALA A 22 -0.11 -20.07 -11.36
N SER A 23 -1.32 -20.60 -11.21
CA SER A 23 -2.00 -20.78 -9.93
C SER A 23 -1.19 -21.63 -8.95
N ASN A 24 -0.57 -22.71 -9.42
CA ASN A 24 0.30 -23.57 -8.60
C ASN A 24 1.58 -22.84 -8.10
N GLN A 25 1.98 -21.75 -8.76
CA GLN A 25 3.18 -20.98 -8.44
C GLN A 25 2.88 -19.66 -7.70
N ALA A 26 1.61 -19.34 -7.46
CA ALA A 26 1.20 -18.08 -6.85
C ALA A 26 1.48 -18.07 -5.34
N CYS A 27 2.27 -17.11 -4.87
CA CYS A 27 2.62 -16.97 -3.45
C CYS A 27 3.07 -15.53 -3.09
N GLY A 28 3.15 -15.25 -1.79
CA GLY A 28 3.67 -13.99 -1.24
C GLY A 28 3.28 -13.79 0.21
N LEU A 29 4.09 -13.04 0.98
CA LEU A 29 3.84 -12.79 2.40
C LEU A 29 3.83 -11.29 2.70
N VAL A 30 2.79 -10.85 3.43
CA VAL A 30 2.64 -9.48 3.94
C VAL A 30 3.82 -9.08 4.84
N GLU A 31 4.40 -10.02 5.58
CA GLU A 31 5.54 -9.79 6.47
C GLU A 31 6.74 -9.12 5.77
N THR A 32 6.90 -9.32 4.46
CA THR A 32 8.02 -8.76 3.70
C THR A 32 7.92 -7.24 3.47
N LEU A 33 6.80 -6.60 3.80
CA LEU A 33 6.59 -5.16 3.61
C LEU A 33 7.64 -4.31 4.36
N GLY A 34 8.22 -3.35 3.63
CA GLY A 34 9.31 -2.49 4.13
C GLY A 34 10.72 -3.05 3.89
N THR A 35 10.85 -4.27 3.35
CA THR A 35 12.12 -4.89 2.99
C THR A 35 12.31 -4.99 1.47
N MET A 36 13.53 -5.32 1.02
CA MET A 36 13.78 -5.62 -0.40
C MET A 36 13.05 -6.90 -0.87
N ALA A 37 12.76 -7.84 0.05
CA ALA A 37 12.14 -9.12 -0.28
C ALA A 37 10.72 -8.98 -0.84
N LYS A 38 10.01 -7.88 -0.51
CA LYS A 38 8.71 -7.54 -1.11
C LYS A 38 8.77 -7.51 -2.64
N SER A 39 9.87 -7.05 -3.22
CA SER A 39 10.02 -6.95 -4.68
C SER A 39 10.15 -8.32 -5.35
N THR A 40 10.61 -9.34 -4.61
CA THR A 40 10.79 -10.69 -5.13
C THR A 40 9.47 -11.31 -5.57
N SER A 41 8.39 -11.18 -4.78
CA SER A 41 7.08 -11.74 -5.15
C SER A 41 6.51 -11.07 -6.40
N VAL A 42 6.69 -9.75 -6.54
CA VAL A 42 6.24 -9.00 -7.73
C VAL A 42 6.99 -9.45 -8.99
N GLY A 43 8.33 -9.55 -8.90
CA GLY A 43 9.14 -10.06 -10.02
C GLY A 43 8.82 -11.52 -10.36
N ASN A 44 8.63 -12.35 -9.34
CA ASN A 44 8.24 -13.75 -9.52
C ASN A 44 6.85 -13.90 -10.14
N ALA A 45 5.88 -13.06 -9.80
CA ALA A 45 4.55 -13.10 -10.43
C ALA A 45 4.65 -12.89 -11.94
N ALA A 46 5.45 -11.90 -12.39
CA ALA A 46 5.71 -11.67 -13.81
C ALA A 46 6.45 -12.85 -14.46
N ARG A 47 7.55 -13.30 -13.85
CA ARG A 47 8.37 -14.44 -14.32
C ARG A 47 7.55 -15.73 -14.44
N ASN A 48 6.81 -16.09 -13.40
CA ASN A 48 6.02 -17.32 -13.33
C ASN A 48 4.86 -17.26 -14.33
N GLY A 49 4.28 -16.07 -14.52
CA GLY A 49 3.27 -15.83 -15.55
C GLY A 49 3.79 -16.06 -16.97
N LEU A 50 4.99 -15.55 -17.29
CA LEU A 50 5.67 -15.78 -18.56
C LEU A 50 5.99 -17.27 -18.76
N LEU A 51 6.64 -17.89 -17.77
CA LEU A 51 7.00 -19.31 -17.79
C LEU A 51 5.77 -20.19 -18.04
N SER A 52 4.66 -19.93 -17.34
CA SER A 52 3.43 -20.74 -17.47
C SER A 52 2.82 -20.66 -18.86
N ALA A 53 2.83 -19.47 -19.50
CA ALA A 53 2.36 -19.31 -20.86
C ALA A 53 3.27 -20.04 -21.88
N LEU A 54 4.59 -19.95 -21.71
CA LEU A 54 5.55 -20.67 -22.55
C LEU A 54 5.45 -22.19 -22.39
N LEU A 55 5.25 -22.69 -21.17
CA LEU A 55 5.03 -24.11 -20.93
C LEU A 55 3.77 -24.60 -21.67
N ALA A 56 2.65 -23.89 -21.51
CA ALA A 56 1.41 -24.25 -22.18
C ALA A 56 1.51 -24.15 -23.71
N SER A 57 2.28 -23.19 -24.25
CA SER A 57 2.53 -23.09 -25.69
C SER A 57 3.26 -24.31 -26.25
N HIS A 58 4.01 -25.03 -25.40
CA HIS A 58 4.72 -26.26 -25.74
C HIS A 58 3.99 -27.53 -25.28
N GLY A 59 2.68 -27.44 -24.99
CA GLY A 59 1.86 -28.60 -24.67
C GLY A 59 1.91 -29.05 -23.21
N PHE A 60 2.48 -28.26 -22.30
CA PHE A 60 2.37 -28.52 -20.87
C PHE A 60 0.90 -28.40 -20.43
N THR A 61 0.39 -29.41 -19.72
CA THR A 61 -1.00 -29.48 -19.29
C THR A 61 -1.16 -29.02 -17.84
N GLY A 62 -2.37 -28.55 -17.53
CA GLY A 62 -2.83 -28.19 -16.19
C GLY A 62 -4.27 -28.67 -15.97
N PRO A 63 -4.83 -28.50 -14.77
CA PRO A 63 -6.20 -28.93 -14.45
C PRO A 63 -7.25 -28.22 -15.34
N ASP A 64 -8.39 -28.88 -15.54
CA ASP A 64 -9.50 -28.35 -16.35
C ASP A 64 -10.19 -27.14 -15.71
N GLN A 65 -10.18 -27.08 -14.36
CA GLN A 65 -10.75 -26.01 -13.53
C GLN A 65 -9.69 -25.49 -12.54
N PRO A 66 -8.72 -24.68 -13.01
CA PRO A 66 -7.56 -24.27 -12.21
C PRO A 66 -7.91 -23.33 -11.05
N LEU A 67 -9.02 -22.57 -11.15
CA LEU A 67 -9.42 -21.60 -10.14
C LEU A 67 -10.51 -22.15 -9.23
N GLU A 68 -11.58 -22.66 -9.83
CA GLU A 68 -12.87 -22.97 -9.23
C GLU A 68 -13.05 -24.45 -8.86
N GLY A 69 -12.17 -25.32 -9.34
CA GLY A 69 -12.25 -26.75 -9.04
C GLY A 69 -12.21 -27.04 -7.53
N PRO A 70 -12.55 -28.26 -7.08
CA PRO A 70 -12.66 -28.58 -5.64
C PRO A 70 -11.39 -28.35 -4.81
N ARG A 71 -10.23 -28.28 -5.47
CA ARG A 71 -8.91 -27.92 -4.91
C ARG A 71 -8.22 -26.85 -5.75
N GLY A 72 -9.03 -26.06 -6.46
CA GLY A 72 -8.59 -24.95 -7.30
C GLY A 72 -8.09 -23.78 -6.45
N PHE A 73 -7.38 -22.86 -7.08
CA PHE A 73 -6.72 -21.75 -6.40
C PHE A 73 -7.65 -20.97 -5.46
N LEU A 74 -8.87 -20.67 -5.90
CA LEU A 74 -9.82 -19.85 -5.13
C LEU A 74 -10.34 -20.58 -3.91
N GLN A 75 -10.53 -21.90 -4.00
CA GLN A 75 -10.95 -22.73 -2.86
C GLN A 75 -9.82 -22.93 -1.84
N VAL A 76 -8.57 -22.96 -2.31
CA VAL A 76 -7.40 -23.15 -1.44
C VAL A 76 -6.98 -21.87 -0.73
N MET A 77 -7.09 -20.73 -1.42
CA MET A 77 -6.57 -19.44 -0.93
C MET A 77 -7.66 -18.50 -0.39
N GLY A 78 -8.93 -18.74 -0.73
CA GLY A 78 -10.07 -17.94 -0.30
C GLY A 78 -10.95 -18.68 0.70
N GLU A 79 -11.66 -17.93 1.56
CA GLU A 79 -12.60 -18.51 2.53
C GLU A 79 -14.00 -18.75 1.92
N GLN A 80 -14.48 -17.80 1.10
CA GLN A 80 -15.78 -17.85 0.43
C GLN A 80 -15.66 -17.18 -0.95
N PRO A 81 -15.05 -17.85 -1.95
CA PRO A 81 -14.80 -17.24 -3.24
C PRO A 81 -16.11 -17.00 -4.01
N ASP A 82 -16.33 -15.75 -4.42
CA ASP A 82 -17.40 -15.37 -5.35
C ASP A 82 -16.88 -15.48 -6.80
N LEU A 83 -17.38 -16.47 -7.53
CA LEU A 83 -16.98 -16.71 -8.92
C LEU A 83 -17.65 -15.76 -9.90
N ASP A 84 -18.82 -15.22 -9.55
CA ASP A 84 -19.56 -14.31 -10.42
C ASP A 84 -18.78 -12.99 -10.55
N CYS A 85 -18.11 -12.54 -9.48
CA CYS A 85 -17.17 -11.42 -9.50
C CYS A 85 -16.06 -11.54 -10.57
N LEU A 86 -15.70 -12.74 -11.04
CA LEU A 86 -14.65 -12.92 -12.04
C LEU A 86 -15.13 -12.74 -13.48
N THR A 87 -16.42 -12.93 -13.71
CA THR A 87 -17.00 -13.01 -15.06
C THR A 87 -18.04 -11.95 -15.35
N ASN A 88 -18.63 -11.36 -14.31
CA ASN A 88 -19.58 -10.27 -14.44
C ASN A 88 -18.92 -9.05 -15.10
N GLY A 89 -19.60 -8.46 -16.07
CA GLY A 89 -19.10 -7.29 -16.80
C GLY A 89 -17.93 -7.55 -17.78
N LEU A 90 -17.52 -8.80 -18.01
CA LEU A 90 -16.44 -9.09 -18.98
C LEU A 90 -16.78 -8.58 -20.38
N GLY A 91 -15.89 -7.78 -20.95
CA GLY A 91 -16.05 -7.16 -22.27
C GLY A 91 -16.84 -5.84 -22.25
N GLU A 92 -17.46 -5.50 -21.13
CA GLU A 92 -18.20 -4.25 -20.92
C GLU A 92 -17.47 -3.30 -19.96
N GLN A 93 -16.83 -3.84 -18.93
CA GLN A 93 -16.12 -3.10 -17.90
C GLN A 93 -14.63 -3.45 -17.93
N TRP A 94 -13.79 -2.42 -17.90
CA TRP A 94 -12.33 -2.57 -17.89
C TRP A 94 -11.76 -2.09 -16.56
N GLU A 95 -11.40 -3.03 -15.68
CA GLU A 95 -10.86 -2.73 -14.33
C GLU A 95 -9.60 -1.83 -14.34
N ILE A 96 -8.89 -1.74 -15.47
CA ILE A 96 -7.75 -0.82 -15.61
C ILE A 96 -8.16 0.66 -15.45
N GLU A 97 -9.40 1.01 -15.76
CA GLU A 97 -9.93 2.37 -15.62
C GLU A 97 -10.10 2.78 -14.15
N GLY A 98 -10.23 1.80 -13.24
CA GLY A 98 -10.27 2.03 -11.80
C GLY A 98 -8.89 2.18 -11.14
N ASN A 99 -7.79 2.08 -11.90
CA ASN A 99 -6.45 2.14 -11.34
C ASN A 99 -5.99 3.59 -11.10
N SER A 100 -5.49 3.89 -9.91
CA SER A 100 -5.03 5.24 -9.55
C SER A 100 -3.51 5.39 -9.54
N TYR A 101 -3.04 6.60 -9.82
CA TYR A 101 -1.63 6.96 -9.60
C TYR A 101 -1.42 7.30 -8.13
N LYS A 102 -0.31 6.82 -7.56
CA LYS A 102 0.05 7.18 -6.20
C LYS A 102 0.55 8.63 -6.14
N PRO A 103 -0.04 9.49 -5.31
CA PRO A 103 0.47 10.85 -5.10
C PRO A 103 1.78 10.86 -4.30
N TYR A 104 1.98 9.86 -3.43
CA TYR A 104 3.13 9.76 -2.52
C TYR A 104 3.84 8.40 -2.64
N PRO A 105 5.16 8.34 -2.44
CA PRO A 105 5.94 7.11 -2.57
C PRO A 105 5.84 6.21 -1.32
N CYS A 106 4.64 5.97 -0.82
CA CYS A 106 4.39 5.23 0.42
C CYS A 106 3.24 4.20 0.32
N GLY A 107 2.95 3.54 1.44
CA GLY A 107 1.75 2.71 1.60
C GLY A 107 0.48 3.57 1.53
N VAL A 108 -0.57 3.07 0.86
CA VAL A 108 -1.80 3.84 0.57
C VAL A 108 -2.51 4.32 1.84
N VAL A 109 -2.45 3.56 2.94
CA VAL A 109 -3.01 3.94 4.24
C VAL A 109 -2.41 5.24 4.80
N LEU A 110 -1.26 5.70 4.29
CA LEU A 110 -0.64 6.97 4.68
C LEU A 110 -1.10 8.16 3.84
N ASN A 111 -1.83 7.96 2.73
CA ASN A 111 -2.34 9.05 1.90
C ASN A 111 -3.16 10.07 2.70
N PRO A 112 -4.24 9.69 3.43
CA PRO A 112 -5.05 10.65 4.18
C PRO A 112 -4.23 11.32 5.31
N VAL A 113 -3.24 10.61 5.86
CA VAL A 113 -2.35 11.13 6.89
C VAL A 113 -1.45 12.24 6.34
N ILE A 114 -0.86 12.01 5.17
CA ILE A 114 0.00 12.97 4.50
C ILE A 114 -0.81 14.20 4.10
N GLU A 115 -1.99 14.01 3.49
CA GLU A 115 -2.86 15.12 3.12
C GLU A 115 -3.26 15.98 4.31
N ALA A 116 -3.66 15.35 5.42
CA ALA A 116 -3.96 16.06 6.65
C ALA A 116 -2.76 16.88 7.15
N CYS A 117 -1.56 16.29 7.15
CA CYS A 117 -0.34 16.96 7.60
C CYS A 117 0.06 18.13 6.67
N LEU A 118 -0.08 17.97 5.35
CA LEU A 118 0.25 19.02 4.39
C LEU A 118 -0.69 20.21 4.52
N ALA A 119 -2.00 19.96 4.65
CA ALA A 119 -2.97 21.03 4.85
C ALA A 119 -2.80 21.71 6.22
N LEU A 120 -2.50 20.98 7.30
CA LEU A 120 -2.15 21.57 8.60
C LEU A 120 -0.87 22.41 8.52
N SER A 121 0.18 21.92 7.84
CA SER A 121 1.42 22.67 7.62
C SER A 121 1.15 23.98 6.90
N GLN A 122 0.31 23.96 5.84
CA GLN A 122 -0.09 25.16 5.11
C GLN A 122 -0.91 26.14 5.98
N GLN A 123 -1.86 25.65 6.78
CA GLN A 123 -2.70 26.48 7.65
C GLN A 123 -1.92 27.16 8.77
N LEU A 124 -0.96 26.45 9.38
CA LEU A 124 -0.20 26.95 10.52
C LEU A 124 0.96 27.87 10.10
N GLY A 125 1.36 27.84 8.83
CA GLY A 125 2.47 28.60 8.29
C GLY A 125 3.84 27.97 8.59
N PRO A 126 4.94 28.73 8.48
CA PRO A 126 6.30 28.23 8.64
C PRO A 126 6.50 27.42 9.93
N PHE A 127 7.12 26.25 9.80
CA PHE A 127 7.27 25.26 10.86
C PHE A 127 7.94 25.84 12.12
N GLU A 128 8.98 26.66 11.96
CA GLU A 128 9.72 27.29 13.05
C GLU A 128 8.83 28.16 13.96
N GLY A 129 7.73 28.70 13.42
CA GLY A 129 6.80 29.54 14.15
C GLY A 129 6.01 28.82 15.23
N TRP A 130 5.95 27.48 15.20
CA TRP A 130 5.10 26.71 16.11
C TRP A 130 5.72 25.40 16.61
N ALA A 131 6.77 24.90 15.97
CA ALA A 131 7.39 23.62 16.32
C ALA A 131 7.87 23.52 17.78
N HIS A 132 8.31 24.63 18.35
CA HIS A 132 8.81 24.69 19.74
C HIS A 132 7.69 24.50 20.78
N ASP A 133 6.44 24.76 20.40
CA ASP A 133 5.27 24.65 21.27
C ASP A 133 4.51 23.33 21.05
N LEU A 134 4.82 22.57 20.00
CA LEU A 134 4.18 21.28 19.72
C LEU A 134 4.60 20.23 20.76
N GLN A 135 3.61 19.64 21.44
CA GLN A 135 3.84 18.65 22.51
C GLN A 135 3.44 17.23 22.12
N ARG A 136 2.41 17.07 21.28
CA ARG A 136 1.86 15.76 20.91
C ARG A 136 1.22 15.81 19.52
N ILE A 137 1.38 14.72 18.78
CA ILE A 137 0.65 14.46 17.54
C ILE A 137 -0.20 13.21 17.75
N GLU A 138 -1.52 13.35 17.67
CA GLU A 138 -2.43 12.22 17.67
C GLU A 138 -2.81 11.86 16.23
N LEU A 139 -2.57 10.61 15.85
CA LEU A 139 -3.02 10.05 14.58
C LEU A 139 -4.14 9.04 14.84
N ARG A 140 -5.35 9.42 14.47
CA ARG A 140 -6.54 8.60 14.62
C ARG A 140 -6.97 8.00 13.28
N GLY A 141 -7.33 6.73 13.28
CA GLY A 141 -7.85 6.04 12.11
C GLY A 141 -8.17 4.58 12.39
N HIS A 142 -8.54 3.84 11.33
CA HIS A 142 -8.80 2.41 11.43
C HIS A 142 -7.57 1.66 11.99
N PRO A 143 -7.72 0.61 12.84
CA PRO A 143 -6.58 -0.11 13.44
C PRO A 143 -5.52 -0.61 12.44
N LEU A 144 -5.95 -0.90 11.20
CA LEU A 144 -5.05 -1.31 10.12
C LEU A 144 -3.98 -0.26 9.80
N LEU A 145 -4.27 1.03 9.98
CA LEU A 145 -3.30 2.11 9.81
C LEU A 145 -2.09 1.87 10.72
N ARG A 146 -2.31 1.73 12.02
CA ARG A 146 -1.26 1.44 13.00
C ARG A 146 -0.57 0.11 12.70
N GLN A 147 -1.34 -0.97 12.49
CA GLN A 147 -0.78 -2.30 12.22
C GLN A 147 0.19 -2.31 11.02
N ARG A 148 -0.03 -1.45 10.01
CA ARG A 148 0.80 -1.39 8.81
C ARG A 148 1.95 -0.40 8.91
N THR A 149 1.83 0.62 9.78
CA THR A 149 2.67 1.82 9.71
C THR A 149 3.38 2.22 11.00
N ASP A 150 3.07 1.58 12.13
CA ASP A 150 3.76 1.82 13.40
C ASP A 150 5.17 1.23 13.34
N ARG A 151 6.15 2.07 12.98
CA ARG A 151 7.55 1.67 12.78
C ARG A 151 8.47 2.71 13.40
N PRO A 152 8.57 2.79 14.74
CA PRO A 152 9.48 3.71 15.39
C PRO A 152 10.94 3.39 15.02
N GLY A 153 11.77 4.43 14.89
CA GLY A 153 13.21 4.26 14.71
C GLY A 153 13.66 3.73 13.34
N VAL A 154 12.86 3.92 12.28
CA VAL A 154 13.30 3.58 10.91
C VAL A 154 14.64 4.26 10.55
N THR A 155 15.49 3.53 9.82
CA THR A 155 16.85 3.99 9.48
C THR A 155 17.10 4.10 7.98
N SER A 156 16.14 3.70 7.15
CA SER A 156 16.23 3.77 5.69
C SER A 156 14.98 4.35 5.08
N GLY A 157 15.15 5.02 3.93
CA GLY A 157 14.08 5.55 3.10
C GLY A 157 13.10 4.48 2.65
N ARG A 158 13.57 3.25 2.37
CA ARG A 158 12.66 2.14 2.04
C ARG A 158 11.73 1.79 3.20
N ALA A 159 12.26 1.71 4.41
CA ALA A 159 11.45 1.40 5.59
C ALA A 159 10.50 2.57 5.94
N SER A 160 10.87 3.81 5.62
CA SER A 160 10.03 4.98 5.91
C SER A 160 8.76 5.06 5.04
N GLN A 161 8.74 4.41 3.87
CA GLN A 161 7.55 4.32 2.99
C GLN A 161 6.35 3.63 3.65
N VAL A 162 6.55 2.98 4.79
CA VAL A 162 5.54 2.29 5.58
C VAL A 162 5.65 2.69 7.06
N CYS A 163 6.04 3.93 7.34
CA CYS A 163 6.24 4.46 8.69
C CYS A 163 5.43 5.76 8.88
N ALA A 164 4.44 5.75 9.77
CA ALA A 164 3.63 6.94 10.03
C ALA A 164 4.42 8.02 10.74
N GLN A 165 5.31 7.65 11.67
CA GLN A 165 6.18 8.58 12.40
C GLN A 165 6.97 9.46 11.43
N HIS A 166 7.55 8.84 10.39
CA HIS A 166 8.28 9.57 9.36
C HIS A 166 7.36 10.38 8.45
N ALA A 167 6.26 9.77 7.95
CA ALA A 167 5.35 10.42 7.02
C ALA A 167 4.70 11.69 7.61
N VAL A 168 4.24 11.62 8.86
CA VAL A 168 3.69 12.76 9.62
C VAL A 168 4.76 13.83 9.79
N ALA A 169 5.93 13.44 10.30
CA ALA A 169 6.99 14.39 10.62
C ALA A 169 7.50 15.13 9.38
N VAL A 170 7.81 14.40 8.30
CA VAL A 170 8.35 15.01 7.08
C VAL A 170 7.34 15.93 6.40
N SER A 171 6.06 15.54 6.41
CA SER A 171 4.99 16.34 5.80
C SER A 171 4.75 17.64 6.55
N LEU A 172 4.70 17.58 7.89
CA LEU A 172 4.54 18.78 8.73
C LEU A 172 5.74 19.72 8.63
N LEU A 173 6.95 19.17 8.69
CA LEU A 173 8.20 19.94 8.73
C LEU A 173 8.57 20.55 7.37
N ARG A 174 8.40 19.81 6.27
CA ARG A 174 8.83 20.24 4.93
C ARG A 174 7.68 20.77 4.06
N GLY A 175 6.44 20.60 4.48
CA GLY A 175 5.26 20.96 3.69
C GLY A 175 5.15 20.20 2.37
N ARG A 176 5.77 19.01 2.26
CA ARG A 176 5.78 18.15 1.07
C ARG A 176 6.12 16.70 1.45
N ALA A 177 5.83 15.76 0.54
CA ALA A 177 6.02 14.32 0.76
C ALA A 177 6.46 13.57 -0.52
N GLY A 178 7.48 14.08 -1.22
CA GLY A 178 7.98 13.50 -2.47
C GLY A 178 9.08 12.45 -2.27
N LEU A 179 9.70 12.02 -3.37
CA LEU A 179 10.85 11.08 -3.34
C LEU A 179 12.01 11.56 -2.43
N PRO A 180 12.40 12.86 -2.42
CA PRO A 180 13.45 13.34 -1.52
C PRO A 180 13.08 13.18 -0.04
N GLU A 181 11.81 13.30 0.29
CA GLU A 181 11.28 13.20 1.66
C GLU A 181 11.27 11.78 2.20
N PHE A 182 11.27 10.77 1.32
CA PHE A 182 11.38 9.34 1.67
C PHE A 182 12.77 8.77 1.36
N SER A 183 13.79 9.63 1.25
CA SER A 183 15.19 9.21 1.07
C SER A 183 15.86 8.82 2.38
N ASP A 184 16.97 8.08 2.32
CA ASP A 184 17.81 7.79 3.49
C ASP A 184 18.26 9.09 4.18
N ALA A 185 18.61 10.13 3.40
CA ALA A 185 19.01 11.43 3.93
C ALA A 185 17.90 12.09 4.76
N ALA A 186 16.64 12.03 4.29
CA ALA A 186 15.49 12.55 5.05
C ALA A 186 15.24 11.74 6.33
N VAL A 187 15.40 10.42 6.29
CA VAL A 187 15.24 9.56 7.48
C VAL A 187 16.32 9.83 8.53
N GLN A 188 17.50 10.29 8.14
CA GLN A 188 18.58 10.64 9.07
C GLN A 188 18.50 12.07 9.62
N ASP A 189 17.52 12.86 9.18
CA ASP A 189 17.29 14.22 9.66
C ASP A 189 16.85 14.21 11.14
N PRO A 190 17.62 14.80 12.07
CA PRO A 190 17.29 14.79 13.49
C PRO A 190 15.98 15.50 13.82
N GLN A 191 15.57 16.51 13.04
CA GLN A 191 14.31 17.22 13.30
C GLN A 191 13.11 16.35 12.96
N ILE A 192 13.19 15.61 11.84
CA ILE A 192 12.14 14.65 11.43
C ILE A 192 12.02 13.53 12.46
N ARG A 193 13.14 12.97 12.91
CA ARG A 193 13.15 11.90 13.94
C ARG A 193 12.49 12.35 15.23
N ARG A 194 12.92 13.50 15.77
CA ARG A 194 12.39 14.07 17.01
C ARG A 194 10.89 14.36 16.90
N LEU A 195 10.44 14.87 15.76
CA LEU A 195 9.02 15.13 15.53
C LEU A 195 8.20 13.84 15.46
N GLY A 196 8.74 12.80 14.83
CA GLY A 196 8.09 11.49 14.77
C GLY A 196 7.92 10.80 16.13
N GLU A 197 8.77 11.12 17.11
CA GLU A 197 8.65 10.64 18.50
C GLU A 197 7.43 11.20 19.23
N LEU A 198 6.87 12.33 18.77
CA LEU A 198 5.66 12.93 19.35
C LEU A 198 4.37 12.25 18.85
N LEU A 199 4.46 11.29 17.93
CA LEU A 199 3.32 10.62 17.34
C LEU A 199 2.73 9.55 18.28
N HIS A 200 1.41 9.60 18.45
CA HIS A 200 0.64 8.59 19.13
C HIS A 200 -0.57 8.17 18.31
N PHE A 201 -0.76 6.86 18.16
CA PHE A 201 -1.91 6.30 17.47
C PHE A 201 -3.14 6.27 18.37
N VAL A 202 -4.31 6.48 17.77
CA VAL A 202 -5.62 6.21 18.36
C VAL A 202 -6.42 5.37 17.37
N ASP A 203 -6.63 4.11 17.74
CA ASP A 203 -7.32 3.14 16.90
C ASP A 203 -8.85 3.32 17.04
N ASP A 204 -9.56 3.42 15.92
CA ASP A 204 -11.03 3.58 15.87
C ASP A 204 -11.62 2.79 14.70
N GLU A 205 -12.31 1.67 15.00
CA GLU A 205 -12.88 0.76 13.99
C GLU A 205 -14.00 1.39 13.14
N ARG A 206 -14.53 2.55 13.54
CA ARG A 206 -15.56 3.26 12.78
C ARG A 206 -14.99 4.03 11.59
N TYR A 207 -13.68 4.24 11.54
CA TYR A 207 -13.01 4.89 10.41
C TYR A 207 -12.93 3.93 9.22
N ALA A 208 -13.13 4.46 8.03
CA ALA A 208 -12.74 3.78 6.80
C ALA A 208 -11.21 3.59 6.77
N ILE A 209 -10.72 2.60 6.02
CA ILE A 209 -9.29 2.23 5.95
C ILE A 209 -8.44 3.35 5.30
N ASP A 210 -9.08 4.18 4.50
CA ASP A 210 -8.55 5.30 3.72
C ASP A 210 -8.91 6.67 4.33
N ALA A 211 -9.39 6.69 5.57
CA ALA A 211 -9.68 7.91 6.33
C ALA A 211 -8.72 8.07 7.51
N ALA A 212 -8.41 9.31 7.88
CA ALA A 212 -7.60 9.60 9.06
C ALA A 212 -7.89 10.99 9.65
N THR A 213 -7.56 11.17 10.93
CA THR A 213 -7.52 12.48 11.58
C THR A 213 -6.15 12.69 12.21
N VAL A 214 -5.57 13.87 11.98
CA VAL A 214 -4.34 14.31 12.64
C VAL A 214 -4.67 15.46 13.59
N ASN A 215 -4.35 15.29 14.87
CA ASN A 215 -4.48 16.34 15.88
C ASN A 215 -3.10 16.76 16.41
N LEU A 216 -2.83 18.06 16.38
CA LEU A 216 -1.63 18.68 16.92
C LEU A 216 -1.99 19.37 18.22
N GLN A 217 -1.34 18.98 19.31
CA GLN A 217 -1.53 19.59 20.62
C GLN A 217 -0.31 20.45 20.97
N PHE A 218 -0.58 21.69 21.34
CA PHE A 218 0.43 22.68 21.68
C PHE A 218 0.37 23.03 23.17
N GLY A 219 1.46 23.60 23.70
CA GLY A 219 1.53 24.02 25.10
C GLY A 219 0.86 25.35 25.41
N GLN A 220 0.96 26.31 24.49
CA GLN A 220 0.41 27.66 24.65
C GLN A 220 -0.60 28.03 23.55
N ARG A 221 -0.46 27.44 22.36
CA ARG A 221 -1.35 27.63 21.21
C ARG A 221 -2.60 26.74 21.28
N ASP A 222 -3.68 27.18 20.64
CA ASP A 222 -4.87 26.35 20.43
C ASP A 222 -4.54 25.10 19.59
N PRO A 223 -5.11 23.92 19.92
CA PRO A 223 -4.88 22.71 19.16
C PRO A 223 -5.35 22.86 17.71
N ALA A 224 -4.65 22.20 16.79
CA ALA A 224 -5.02 22.15 15.37
C ALA A 224 -5.41 20.72 15.00
N SER A 225 -6.46 20.56 14.22
CA SER A 225 -6.99 19.25 13.83
C SER A 225 -7.43 19.27 12.39
N LEU A 226 -7.19 18.18 11.68
CA LEU A 226 -7.75 17.98 10.35
C LEU A 226 -8.12 16.52 10.13
N HIS A 227 -9.32 16.32 9.59
CA HIS A 227 -9.85 15.03 9.15
C HIS A 227 -9.87 14.95 7.62
N ILE A 228 -9.51 13.79 7.10
CA ILE A 228 -9.64 13.43 5.69
C ILE A 228 -10.56 12.20 5.63
N ASP A 229 -11.66 12.33 4.89
CA ASP A 229 -12.67 11.30 4.73
C ASP A 229 -12.23 10.18 3.76
N HIS A 230 -11.44 10.52 2.74
CA HIS A 230 -10.95 9.59 1.71
C HIS A 230 -9.77 10.19 0.93
N ALA A 231 -8.71 9.39 0.67
CA ALA A 231 -7.53 9.78 -0.11
C ALA A 231 -6.75 8.57 -0.69
#